data_AF-A0A958IHA3-F1
#
_entry.id   AF-A0A958IHA3-F1
#
_cell.length_a   1.000
_cell.length_b   1.000
_cell.length_c   1.000
_cell.angle_alpha   90.00
_cell.angle_beta   90.00
_cell.angle_gamma   90.00
#
_symmetry.space_group_name_H-M   'P 1'
#
loop_
_entity.id
_entity.type
_entity.pdbx_description
1 polymer ?
#
loop_
_entity_poly.entity_id
_entity_poly.type
_entity_poly.pdbx_seq_one_letter_code
_entity_poly.pdbx_strand_id
1 'polypeptide(L)'
;MRLQKAIIIAIIGLSISFFSRLTATFFPGFFNNFFVALINAVILLLSILAVLYFCYIFLQDFITLESANLQKAALLLITSVVVVALLHLKVLLGMILPYNYYFFHEYHLYEPVAAWIAALLSFVFFIVFYREYNRSAKLKKAIMLAAGGSAAGLVVRTLTTLRSTFYPDIRDMNMYHNVVMIIGFILIIFSFVTFIYFLMTFYSQQKKAY
;
A
#
# COMPACT_ATOMS: atom_id res chain seq x y z
N MET A 1 3.55 -11.48 21.72
CA MET A 1 2.48 -10.51 22.07
C MET A 1 2.54 -9.18 21.30
N ARG A 2 3.71 -8.52 21.16
CA ARG A 2 3.83 -7.23 20.44
C ARG A 2 3.47 -7.34 18.95
N LEU A 3 4.04 -8.31 18.24
CA LEU A 3 3.74 -8.59 16.83
C LEU A 3 2.26 -8.85 16.54
N GLN A 4 1.56 -9.58 17.41
CA GLN A 4 0.12 -9.84 17.26
C GLN A 4 -0.71 -8.56 17.27
N LYS A 5 -0.42 -7.63 18.19
CA LYS A 5 -1.07 -6.32 18.23
C LYS A 5 -0.76 -5.50 16.98
N ALA A 6 0.49 -5.52 16.53
CA ALA A 6 0.91 -4.82 15.32
C ALA A 6 0.18 -5.33 14.07
N ILE A 7 -0.04 -6.65 13.95
CA ILE A 7 -0.82 -7.23 12.85
C ILE A 7 -2.26 -6.71 12.85
N ILE A 8 -2.93 -6.71 14.01
CA ILE A 8 -4.32 -6.21 14.11
C ILE A 8 -4.40 -4.72 13.74
N ILE A 9 -3.46 -3.92 14.25
CA ILE A 9 -3.37 -2.49 13.93
C ILE A 9 -3.18 -2.28 12.42
N ALA A 10 -2.33 -3.08 11.77
CA ALA A 10 -2.14 -3.03 10.32
C ALA A 10 -3.39 -3.47 9.54
N ILE A 11 -4.12 -4.49 9.98
CA ILE A 11 -5.39 -4.90 9.38
C ILE A 11 -6.40 -3.76 9.42
N ILE A 12 -6.54 -3.09 10.58
CA ILE A 12 -7.43 -1.95 10.75
C ILE A 12 -6.99 -0.81 9.81
N GLY A 13 -5.71 -0.45 9.80
CA GLY A 13 -5.17 0.60 8.93
C GLY A 13 -5.40 0.32 7.45
N LEU A 14 -5.08 -0.90 6.98
CA LEU A 14 -5.32 -1.30 5.59
C LEU A 14 -6.79 -1.24 5.22
N SER A 15 -7.68 -1.70 6.11
CA SER A 15 -9.13 -1.69 5.88
C SER A 15 -9.65 -0.27 5.77
N ILE A 16 -9.28 0.61 6.70
CA ILE A 16 -9.67 2.03 6.68
C ILE A 16 -9.16 2.71 5.40
N SER A 17 -7.89 2.48 5.03
CA SER A 17 -7.33 3.06 3.81
C SER A 17 -8.05 2.58 2.55
N PHE A 18 -8.39 1.29 2.48
CA PHE A 18 -9.15 0.71 1.38
C PHE A 18 -10.56 1.32 1.29
N PHE A 19 -11.32 1.36 2.38
CA PHE A 19 -12.66 1.95 2.38
C PHE A 19 -12.66 3.45 2.10
N SER A 20 -11.68 4.20 2.61
CA SER A 20 -11.50 5.62 2.28
C SER A 20 -11.34 5.83 0.77
N ARG A 21 -10.52 5.01 0.10
CA ARG A 21 -10.34 5.07 -1.37
C ARG A 21 -11.59 4.63 -2.12
N LEU A 22 -12.32 3.63 -1.63
CA LEU A 22 -13.61 3.24 -2.20
C LEU A 22 -14.60 4.40 -2.15
N THR A 23 -14.75 5.05 -0.99
CA THR A 23 -15.62 6.22 -0.84
C THR A 23 -15.22 7.34 -1.79
N ALA A 24 -13.92 7.61 -1.95
CA ALA A 24 -13.44 8.63 -2.90
C ALA A 24 -13.75 8.29 -4.36
N THR A 25 -13.85 7.00 -4.69
CA THR A 25 -14.16 6.53 -6.05
C THR A 25 -15.65 6.60 -6.36
N PHE A 26 -16.51 6.14 -5.44
CA PHE A 26 -17.96 6.09 -5.66
C PHE A 26 -18.69 7.38 -5.29
N PHE A 27 -18.12 8.17 -4.38
CA PHE A 27 -18.70 9.42 -3.88
C PHE A 27 -17.68 10.55 -3.94
N PRO A 28 -17.16 10.93 -5.12
CA PRO A 28 -16.10 11.92 -5.24
C PRO A 28 -16.48 13.28 -4.61
N GLY A 29 -17.76 13.66 -4.71
CA GLY A 29 -18.27 14.91 -4.11
C GLY A 29 -18.24 14.96 -2.59
N PHE A 30 -18.08 13.83 -1.89
CA PHE A 30 -17.98 13.77 -0.43
C PHE A 30 -16.73 14.51 0.09
N PHE A 31 -15.65 14.50 -0.68
CA PHE A 31 -14.38 15.15 -0.32
C PHE A 31 -14.26 16.59 -0.82
N ASN A 32 -15.32 17.17 -1.39
CA ASN A 32 -15.33 18.60 -1.76
C ASN A 32 -15.30 19.52 -0.53
N ASN A 33 -15.78 19.04 0.61
CA ASN A 33 -15.65 19.76 1.87
C ASN A 33 -14.21 19.67 2.39
N PHE A 34 -13.57 20.82 2.58
CA PHE A 34 -12.18 20.91 3.04
C PHE A 34 -11.91 20.14 4.34
N PHE A 35 -12.78 20.25 5.34
CA PHE A 35 -12.60 19.55 6.62
C PHE A 35 -12.69 18.04 6.45
N VAL A 36 -13.60 17.56 5.60
CA VAL A 36 -13.73 16.14 5.28
C VAL A 36 -12.48 15.63 4.56
N ALA A 37 -11.97 16.37 3.57
CA ALA A 37 -10.73 16.04 2.88
C ALA A 37 -9.52 16.01 3.82
N LEU A 38 -9.41 16.99 4.73
CA LEU A 38 -8.33 17.08 5.71
C LEU A 38 -8.37 15.90 6.70
N ILE A 39 -9.53 15.60 7.27
CA ILE A 39 -9.73 14.45 8.16
C ILE A 39 -9.34 13.16 7.44
N ASN A 40 -9.77 12.99 6.19
CA ASN A 40 -9.43 11.83 5.39
C ASN A 40 -7.93 11.70 5.14
N ALA A 41 -7.24 12.81 4.84
CA ALA A 41 -5.79 12.82 4.66
C ALA A 41 -5.06 12.38 5.95
N VAL A 42 -5.49 12.86 7.12
CA VAL A 42 -4.96 12.43 8.43
C VAL A 42 -5.20 10.95 8.66
N ILE A 43 -6.43 10.46 8.42
CA ILE A 43 -6.80 9.05 8.58
C ILE A 43 -5.94 8.15 7.68
N LEU A 44 -5.71 8.55 6.43
CA LEU A 44 -4.86 7.81 5.49
C LEU A 44 -3.41 7.78 5.95
N LEU A 45 -2.88 8.89 6.45
CA LEU A 45 -1.52 8.93 7.01
C LEU A 45 -1.39 7.99 8.22
N LEU A 46 -2.34 8.04 9.16
CA LEU A 46 -2.37 7.14 10.32
C LEU A 46 -2.47 5.66 9.89
N SER A 47 -3.25 5.37 8.86
CA SER A 47 -3.39 4.03 8.30
C SER A 47 -2.07 3.50 7.74
N ILE A 48 -1.29 4.34 7.07
CA ILE A 48 0.05 3.97 6.59
C ILE A 48 1.03 3.79 7.75
N LEU A 49 0.99 4.66 8.76
CA LEU A 49 1.83 4.54 9.95
C LEU A 49 1.53 3.26 10.73
N ALA A 50 0.28 2.81 10.76
CA ALA A 50 -0.10 1.51 11.32
C ALA A 50 0.56 0.33 10.58
N VAL A 51 0.63 0.38 9.25
CA VAL A 51 1.36 -0.62 8.44
C VAL A 51 2.87 -0.52 8.68
N LEU A 52 3.42 0.69 8.77
CA LEU A 52 4.84 0.91 9.05
C LEU A 52 5.22 0.34 10.42
N TYR A 53 4.38 0.56 11.43
CA TYR A 53 4.54 -0.03 12.76
C TYR A 53 4.57 -1.56 12.69
N PHE A 54 3.67 -2.18 11.92
CA PHE A 54 3.74 -3.63 11.67
C PHE A 54 5.04 -4.04 11.00
N CYS A 55 5.48 -3.38 9.93
CA CYS A 55 6.73 -3.73 9.24
C CYS A 55 7.96 -3.61 10.15
N TYR A 56 8.00 -2.58 11.00
CA TYR A 56 9.06 -2.39 11.98
C TYR A 56 9.09 -3.52 13.02
N ILE A 57 7.94 -3.83 13.64
CA ILE A 57 7.85 -4.93 14.61
C ILE A 57 8.11 -6.29 13.95
N PHE A 58 7.67 -6.48 12.70
CA PHE A 58 7.95 -7.68 11.92
C PHE A 58 9.46 -7.86 11.67
N LEU A 59 10.18 -6.80 11.32
CA LEU A 59 11.64 -6.85 11.19
C LEU A 59 12.32 -7.22 12.53
N GLN A 60 11.92 -6.57 13.63
CA GLN A 60 12.53 -6.76 14.94
C GLN A 60 12.24 -8.14 15.56
N ASP A 61 10.98 -8.55 15.57
CA ASP A 61 10.52 -9.71 16.34
C ASP A 61 10.54 -11.01 15.51
N PHE A 62 10.41 -10.93 14.18
CA PHE A 62 10.25 -12.12 13.33
C PHE A 62 11.48 -12.46 12.48
N ILE A 63 12.15 -11.45 11.89
CA ILE A 63 13.14 -11.69 10.83
C ILE A 63 14.59 -11.68 11.32
N THR A 64 14.87 -11.06 12.46
CA THR A 64 16.21 -11.00 13.08
C THR A 64 16.88 -12.37 13.23
N LEU A 65 16.11 -13.45 13.28
CA LEU A 65 16.59 -14.83 13.44
C LEU A 65 16.43 -15.72 12.20
N GLU A 66 15.92 -15.22 11.06
CA GLU A 66 15.68 -16.05 9.86
C GLU A 66 16.87 -16.04 8.89
N SER A 67 16.86 -15.17 7.87
CA SER A 67 17.93 -15.12 6.86
C SER A 67 18.30 -13.68 6.51
N ALA A 68 19.58 -13.44 6.17
CA ALA A 68 20.08 -12.13 5.79
C ALA A 68 19.36 -11.57 4.55
N ASN A 69 18.90 -12.43 3.64
CA ASN A 69 18.10 -12.05 2.47
C ASN A 69 16.73 -11.52 2.89
N LEU A 70 16.06 -12.20 3.83
CA LEU A 70 14.75 -11.78 4.31
C LEU A 70 14.83 -10.45 5.09
N GLN A 71 15.91 -10.22 5.85
CA GLN A 71 16.17 -8.94 6.52
C GLN A 71 16.28 -7.80 5.51
N LYS A 72 17.08 -7.97 4.45
CA LYS A 72 17.21 -6.98 3.38
C LYS A 72 15.87 -6.73 2.69
N ALA A 73 15.13 -7.78 2.37
CA ALA A 73 13.81 -7.65 1.74
C ALA A 73 12.81 -6.91 2.64
N ALA A 74 12.84 -7.14 3.95
CA ALA A 74 11.97 -6.43 4.88
C ALA A 74 12.35 -4.97 5.05
N LEU A 75 13.63 -4.62 4.96
CA LEU A 75 14.05 -3.22 4.85
C LEU A 75 13.48 -2.57 3.59
N LEU A 76 13.48 -3.28 2.44
CA LEU A 76 12.84 -2.78 1.22
C LEU A 76 11.33 -2.55 1.41
N LEU A 77 10.64 -3.43 2.14
CA LEU A 77 9.23 -3.23 2.50
C LEU A 77 9.05 -2.00 3.40
N ILE A 78 9.92 -1.80 4.40
CA ILE A 78 9.87 -0.60 5.24
C ILE A 78 10.07 0.65 4.38
N THR A 79 11.08 0.64 3.49
CA THR A 79 11.31 1.74 2.55
C THR A 79 10.09 2.00 1.67
N SER A 80 9.41 0.94 1.18
CA SER A 80 8.21 1.11 0.37
C SER A 80 7.08 1.81 1.14
N VAL A 81 6.86 1.41 2.39
CA VAL A 81 5.83 2.02 3.26
C VAL A 81 6.20 3.45 3.63
N VAL A 82 7.49 3.74 3.89
CA VAL A 82 7.98 5.10 4.15
C VAL A 82 7.76 6.01 2.95
N VAL A 83 8.05 5.55 1.73
CA VAL A 83 7.77 6.33 0.51
C VAL A 83 6.29 6.69 0.42
N VAL A 84 5.39 5.72 0.67
CA VAL A 84 3.95 5.99 0.67
C VAL A 84 3.54 6.94 1.81
N ALA A 85 4.14 6.82 2.99
CA ALA A 85 3.89 7.72 4.11
C ALA A 85 4.28 9.16 3.77
N LEU A 86 5.43 9.36 3.12
CA LEU A 86 5.89 10.67 2.67
C LEU A 86 4.96 11.28 1.62
N LEU A 87 4.40 10.47 0.71
CA LEU A 87 3.38 10.94 -0.23
C LEU A 87 2.12 11.44 0.49
N HIS A 88 1.62 10.69 1.48
CA HIS A 88 0.47 11.13 2.28
C HIS A 88 0.78 12.35 3.16
N LEU A 89 1.99 12.44 3.70
CA LEU A 89 2.45 13.60 4.46
C LEU A 89 2.52 14.85 3.56
N LYS A 90 3.05 14.72 2.34
CA LYS A 90 3.06 15.79 1.34
C LYS A 90 1.64 16.31 1.09
N VAL A 91 0.67 15.42 0.85
CA VAL A 91 -0.73 15.79 0.62
C VAL A 91 -1.31 16.55 1.82
N LEU A 92 -1.06 16.05 3.04
CA LEU A 92 -1.54 16.70 4.27
C LEU A 92 -0.92 18.09 4.47
N LEU A 93 0.40 18.22 4.28
CA LEU A 93 1.10 19.51 4.40
C LEU A 93 0.62 20.51 3.34
N GLY A 94 0.36 20.05 2.12
CA GLY A 94 -0.20 20.89 1.04
C GLY A 94 -1.60 21.42 1.34
N MET A 95 -2.40 20.73 2.16
CA MET A 95 -3.70 21.21 2.62
C MET A 95 -3.61 22.22 3.77
N ILE A 96 -2.58 22.13 4.62
CA ILE A 96 -2.43 22.96 5.83
C ILE A 96 -1.62 24.23 5.57
N LEU A 97 -0.62 24.18 4.68
CA LEU A 97 0.32 25.28 4.45
C LEU A 97 -0.04 26.04 3.16
N PRO A 98 -0.78 27.18 3.24
CA PRO A 98 -1.27 27.90 2.05
C PRO A 98 -0.17 28.48 1.15
N TYR A 99 1.06 28.67 1.67
CA TYR A 99 2.16 29.30 0.95
C TYR A 99 3.02 28.35 0.10
N ASN A 100 2.82 27.04 0.22
CA ASN A 100 3.63 26.01 -0.48
C ASN A 100 2.95 25.43 -1.73
N TYR A 101 1.85 26.04 -2.18
CA TYR A 101 1.08 25.56 -3.33
C TYR A 101 1.94 25.46 -4.61
N TYR A 102 2.89 26.38 -4.81
CA TYR A 102 3.77 26.41 -5.98
C TYR A 102 4.91 25.36 -5.93
N PHE A 103 5.54 25.13 -4.78
CA PHE A 103 6.67 24.18 -4.67
C PHE A 103 6.25 22.72 -4.90
N PHE A 104 4.98 22.39 -4.65
CA PHE A 104 4.47 21.02 -4.76
C PHE A 104 3.68 20.73 -6.05
N HIS A 105 3.28 21.76 -6.81
CA HIS A 105 2.52 21.61 -8.06
C HIS A 105 3.38 21.25 -9.27
N GLU A 106 4.64 21.70 -9.34
CA GLU A 106 5.43 21.58 -10.58
C GLU A 106 5.94 20.16 -10.91
N TYR A 107 5.83 19.20 -9.98
CA TYR A 107 6.35 17.84 -10.15
C TYR A 107 5.23 16.79 -10.23
N HIS A 108 4.33 16.92 -11.20
CA HIS A 108 3.23 15.97 -11.44
C HIS A 108 3.68 14.51 -11.67
N LEU A 109 4.94 14.29 -12.10
CA LEU A 109 5.48 12.95 -12.35
C LEU A 109 6.03 12.24 -11.10
N TYR A 110 6.36 12.97 -10.03
CA TYR A 110 7.02 12.37 -8.88
C TYR A 110 6.11 11.41 -8.11
N GLU A 111 4.84 11.76 -7.90
CA GLU A 111 3.93 10.95 -7.09
C GLU A 111 3.59 9.60 -7.73
N PRO A 112 3.25 9.52 -9.04
CA PRO A 112 3.01 8.25 -9.70
C PRO A 112 4.26 7.36 -9.73
N VAL A 113 5.45 7.94 -9.96
CA VAL A 113 6.72 7.19 -9.97
C VAL A 113 7.06 6.68 -8.57
N ALA A 114 6.94 7.51 -7.53
CA ALA A 114 7.17 7.10 -6.14
C ALA A 114 6.21 5.98 -5.71
N ALA A 115 4.93 6.09 -6.06
CA ALA A 115 3.94 5.04 -5.79
C ALA A 115 4.25 3.73 -6.55
N TRP A 116 4.78 3.83 -7.77
CA TRP A 116 5.23 2.68 -8.56
C TRP A 116 6.45 2.01 -7.94
N ILE A 117 7.47 2.78 -7.52
CA ILE A 117 8.65 2.27 -6.80
C ILE A 117 8.21 1.54 -5.52
N ALA A 118 7.32 2.14 -4.73
CA ALA A 118 6.82 1.50 -3.51
C ALA A 118 6.10 0.16 -3.81
N ALA A 119 5.30 0.09 -4.87
CA ALA A 119 4.66 -1.15 -5.28
C ALA A 119 5.69 -2.22 -5.70
N LEU A 120 6.71 -1.83 -6.46
CA LEU A 120 7.79 -2.71 -6.90
C LEU A 120 8.56 -3.30 -5.72
N LEU A 121 8.96 -2.45 -4.77
CA LEU A 121 9.67 -2.88 -3.55
C LEU A 121 8.84 -3.86 -2.72
N SER A 122 7.53 -3.60 -2.60
CA SER A 122 6.61 -4.47 -1.87
C SER A 122 6.47 -5.83 -2.56
N PHE A 123 6.41 -5.86 -3.90
CA PHE A 123 6.39 -7.09 -4.68
C PHE A 123 7.66 -7.92 -4.53
N VAL A 124 8.83 -7.27 -4.61
CA VAL A 124 10.13 -7.93 -4.38
C VAL A 124 10.19 -8.53 -2.98
N PHE A 125 9.70 -7.82 -1.96
CA PHE A 125 9.61 -8.36 -0.61
C PHE A 125 8.83 -9.68 -0.54
N PHE A 126 7.63 -9.73 -1.11
CA PHE A 126 6.81 -10.95 -1.05
C PHE A 126 7.40 -12.12 -1.85
N ILE A 127 8.11 -11.86 -2.95
CA ILE A 127 8.85 -12.90 -3.68
C ILE A 127 9.95 -13.49 -2.80
N VAL A 128 10.79 -12.63 -2.21
CA VAL A 128 11.88 -13.10 -1.34
C VAL A 128 11.31 -13.83 -0.13
N PHE A 129 10.25 -13.30 0.48
CA PHE A 129 9.61 -13.94 1.62
C PHE A 129 9.04 -15.31 1.26
N TYR A 130 8.43 -15.47 0.09
CA TYR A 130 7.92 -16.76 -0.36
C TYR A 130 9.05 -17.79 -0.55
N ARG A 131 10.19 -17.35 -1.10
CA ARG A 131 11.35 -18.20 -1.38
C ARG A 131 12.03 -18.67 -0.08
N GLU A 132 12.21 -17.76 0.86
CA GLU A 132 12.96 -18.00 2.10
C GLU A 132 12.10 -18.71 3.18
N TYR A 133 10.79 -18.47 3.20
CA TYR A 133 9.92 -19.03 4.23
C TYR A 133 9.52 -20.49 3.95
N ASN A 134 9.96 -21.42 4.81
CA ASN A 134 9.73 -22.86 4.66
C ASN A 134 9.02 -23.56 5.84
N ARG A 135 8.59 -22.83 6.88
CA ARG A 135 8.07 -23.46 8.12
C ARG A 135 6.62 -23.92 8.05
N SER A 136 5.77 -23.26 7.25
CA SER A 136 4.32 -23.54 7.21
C SER A 136 3.76 -23.45 5.80
N ALA A 137 3.24 -24.56 5.27
CA ALA A 137 2.61 -24.59 3.95
C ALA A 137 1.43 -23.62 3.84
N LYS A 138 0.64 -23.48 4.92
CA LYS A 138 -0.49 -22.55 4.96
C LYS A 138 -0.02 -21.10 4.85
N LEU A 139 1.00 -20.70 5.61
CA LEU A 139 1.53 -19.34 5.51
C LEU A 139 2.24 -19.12 4.17
N LYS A 140 2.99 -20.10 3.67
CA LYS A 140 3.64 -20.04 2.36
C LYS A 140 2.64 -19.78 1.23
N LYS A 141 1.47 -20.43 1.26
CA LYS A 141 0.35 -20.14 0.34
C LYS A 141 -0.17 -18.70 0.49
N ALA A 142 -0.30 -18.21 1.72
CA ALA A 142 -0.74 -16.85 1.98
C ALA A 142 0.27 -15.79 1.51
N ILE A 143 1.57 -16.05 1.69
CA ILE A 143 2.66 -15.21 1.15
C ILE A 143 2.62 -15.21 -0.39
N MET A 144 2.41 -16.36 -1.03
CA MET A 144 2.26 -16.46 -2.49
C MET A 144 1.07 -15.65 -2.99
N LEU A 145 -0.07 -15.71 -2.30
CA LEU A 145 -1.24 -14.91 -2.63
C LEU A 145 -0.96 -13.41 -2.47
N ALA A 146 -0.26 -12.99 -1.41
CA ALA A 146 0.16 -11.61 -1.24
C ALA A 146 1.20 -11.16 -2.29
N ALA A 147 2.06 -12.06 -2.79
CA ALA A 147 2.91 -11.80 -3.95
C ALA A 147 2.04 -11.54 -5.21
N GLY A 148 1.01 -12.36 -5.43
CA GLY A 148 0.03 -12.10 -6.49
C GLY A 148 -0.72 -10.78 -6.33
N GLY A 149 -1.14 -10.45 -5.10
CA GLY A 149 -1.80 -9.19 -4.77
C GLY A 149 -0.92 -7.95 -4.97
N SER A 150 0.37 -8.05 -4.61
CA SER A 150 1.35 -7.00 -4.86
C SER A 150 1.69 -6.86 -6.34
N ALA A 151 1.74 -7.96 -7.10
CA ALA A 151 1.87 -7.92 -8.56
C ALA A 151 0.67 -7.20 -9.22
N ALA A 152 -0.55 -7.53 -8.81
CA ALA A 152 -1.76 -6.84 -9.26
C ALA A 152 -1.71 -5.34 -8.95
N GLY A 153 -1.28 -4.98 -7.73
CA GLY A 153 -1.05 -3.59 -7.34
C GLY A 153 0.01 -2.89 -8.21
N LEU A 154 1.12 -3.57 -8.52
CA LEU A 154 2.16 -3.06 -9.39
C LEU A 154 1.66 -2.82 -10.82
N VAL A 155 0.83 -3.72 -11.37
CA VAL A 155 0.18 -3.52 -12.68
C VAL A 155 -0.68 -2.26 -12.67
N VAL A 156 -1.54 -2.10 -11.66
CA VAL A 156 -2.37 -0.89 -11.51
C VAL A 156 -1.50 0.36 -11.43
N ARG A 157 -0.43 0.34 -10.61
CA ARG A 157 0.48 1.48 -10.50
C ARG A 157 1.21 1.78 -11.81
N THR A 158 1.62 0.76 -12.55
CA THR A 158 2.26 0.90 -13.86
C THR A 158 1.31 1.60 -14.83
N LEU A 159 0.05 1.16 -14.90
CA LEU A 159 -0.97 1.80 -15.73
C LEU A 159 -1.21 3.26 -15.32
N THR A 160 -1.30 3.56 -14.02
CA THR A 160 -1.48 4.94 -13.55
C THR A 160 -0.29 5.83 -13.90
N THR A 161 0.93 5.32 -13.78
CA THR A 161 2.16 6.08 -14.08
C THR A 161 2.35 6.27 -15.58
N LEU A 162 2.05 5.26 -16.40
CA LEU A 162 2.08 5.39 -17.85
C LEU A 162 1.07 6.44 -18.31
N ARG A 163 -0.16 6.41 -17.78
CA ARG A 163 -1.18 7.41 -18.08
C ARG A 163 -0.72 8.82 -17.71
N SER A 164 -0.19 9.01 -16.50
CA SER A 164 0.25 10.34 -16.04
C SER A 164 1.46 10.88 -16.81
N THR A 165 2.28 10.01 -17.39
CA THR A 165 3.53 10.40 -18.07
C THR A 165 3.36 10.62 -19.57
N PHE A 166 2.64 9.72 -20.24
CA PHE A 166 2.56 9.72 -21.71
C PHE A 166 1.25 10.31 -22.26
N TYR A 167 0.19 10.37 -21.45
CA TYR A 167 -1.14 10.77 -21.91
C TYR A 167 -1.83 11.77 -20.98
N PRO A 168 -1.22 12.94 -20.69
CA PRO A 168 -1.82 13.95 -19.82
C PRO A 168 -3.11 14.57 -20.41
N ASP A 169 -3.20 14.75 -21.73
CA ASP A 169 -4.25 15.55 -22.39
C ASP A 169 -5.29 14.78 -23.22
N ILE A 170 -5.21 13.44 -23.30
CA ILE A 170 -6.13 12.69 -24.16
C ILE A 170 -7.48 12.47 -23.47
N ARG A 171 -8.37 13.46 -23.60
CA ARG A 171 -9.79 13.40 -23.19
C ARG A 171 -10.63 12.37 -23.97
N ASP A 172 -10.15 11.91 -25.13
CA ASP A 172 -10.94 11.10 -26.08
C ASP A 172 -10.87 9.57 -25.88
N MET A 173 -10.17 9.08 -24.86
CA MET A 173 -10.07 7.64 -24.56
C MET A 173 -11.17 7.14 -23.60
N ASN A 174 -12.39 7.70 -23.67
CA ASN A 174 -13.48 7.38 -22.75
C ASN A 174 -13.82 5.87 -22.68
N MET A 175 -13.69 5.13 -23.79
CA MET A 175 -13.96 3.69 -23.81
C MET A 175 -12.86 2.87 -23.12
N TYR A 176 -11.59 3.22 -23.36
CA TYR A 176 -10.44 2.62 -22.67
C TYR A 176 -10.38 3.00 -21.19
N HIS A 177 -10.84 4.20 -20.85
CA HIS A 177 -10.88 4.70 -19.47
C HIS A 177 -11.76 3.82 -18.57
N ASN A 178 -12.98 3.47 -19.03
CA ASN A 178 -13.89 2.63 -18.27
C ASN A 178 -13.37 1.21 -18.06
N VAL A 179 -12.79 0.60 -19.10
CA VAL A 179 -12.21 -0.76 -19.01
C VAL A 179 -11.02 -0.79 -18.06
N VAL A 180 -10.10 0.18 -18.15
CA VAL A 180 -8.94 0.29 -17.26
C VAL A 180 -9.38 0.56 -15.82
N MET A 181 -10.43 1.37 -15.60
CA MET A 181 -11.00 1.58 -14.26
C MET A 181 -11.59 0.30 -13.66
N ILE A 182 -12.39 -0.45 -14.43
CA ILE A 182 -13.01 -1.70 -13.95
C ILE A 182 -11.93 -2.74 -13.64
N ILE A 183 -10.98 -2.96 -14.55
CA ILE A 183 -9.88 -3.91 -14.35
C ILE A 183 -9.03 -3.46 -13.15
N GLY A 184 -8.67 -2.18 -13.09
CA GLY A 184 -7.90 -1.63 -11.98
C GLY A 184 -8.60 -1.80 -10.64
N PHE A 185 -9.92 -1.60 -10.59
CA PHE A 185 -10.74 -1.80 -9.41
C PHE A 185 -10.72 -3.26 -8.93
N ILE A 186 -10.93 -4.21 -9.84
CA ILE A 186 -10.86 -5.65 -9.53
C ILE A 186 -9.49 -6.03 -8.99
N LEU A 187 -8.41 -5.54 -9.61
CA LEU A 187 -7.04 -5.79 -9.18
C LEU A 187 -6.75 -5.17 -7.80
N ILE A 188 -7.28 -4.00 -7.49
CA ILE A 188 -7.16 -3.37 -6.16
C ILE A 188 -7.91 -4.19 -5.11
N ILE A 189 -9.13 -4.66 -5.39
CA ILE A 189 -9.88 -5.54 -4.47
C ILE A 189 -9.08 -6.82 -4.22
N PHE A 190 -8.59 -7.45 -5.28
CA PHE A 190 -7.79 -8.67 -5.17
C PHE A 190 -6.52 -8.44 -4.32
N SER A 191 -5.82 -7.32 -4.55
CA SER A 191 -4.67 -6.90 -3.74
C SER A 191 -5.04 -6.75 -2.26
N PHE A 192 -6.14 -6.04 -1.96
CA PHE A 192 -6.62 -5.86 -0.59
C PHE A 192 -6.94 -7.21 0.09
N VAL A 193 -7.75 -8.05 -0.55
CA VAL A 193 -8.18 -9.34 0.00
C VAL A 193 -6.98 -10.25 0.29
N THR A 194 -6.01 -10.30 -0.63
CA THR A 194 -4.82 -11.14 -0.45
C THR A 194 -3.90 -10.64 0.66
N PHE A 195 -3.74 -9.33 0.85
CA PHE A 195 -3.00 -8.78 1.99
C PHE A 195 -3.69 -9.04 3.32
N ILE A 196 -5.01 -8.85 3.41
CA ILE A 196 -5.78 -9.18 4.61
C ILE A 196 -5.67 -10.67 4.91
N TYR A 197 -5.81 -11.53 3.90
CA TYR A 197 -5.66 -12.98 4.06
C TYR A 197 -4.26 -13.36 4.57
N PHE A 198 -3.21 -12.72 4.04
CA PHE A 198 -1.84 -12.89 4.53
C PHE A 198 -1.72 -12.50 6.00
N LEU A 199 -2.16 -11.31 6.40
CA LEU A 199 -2.06 -10.83 7.78
C LEU A 199 -2.85 -11.71 8.75
N MET A 200 -4.07 -12.11 8.40
CA MET A 200 -4.91 -13.00 9.21
C MET A 200 -4.27 -14.39 9.36
N THR A 201 -3.71 -14.93 8.28
CA THR A 201 -3.00 -16.22 8.32
C THR A 201 -1.74 -16.12 9.17
N PHE A 202 -0.99 -15.03 9.02
CA PHE A 202 0.20 -14.76 9.81
C PHE A 202 -0.11 -14.64 11.30
N TYR A 203 -1.15 -13.89 11.66
CA TYR A 203 -1.66 -13.80 13.03
C TYR A 203 -2.02 -15.17 13.62
N SER A 204 -2.76 -15.98 12.86
CA SER A 204 -3.14 -17.33 13.29
C SER A 204 -1.94 -18.24 13.53
N GLN A 205 -0.90 -18.14 12.71
CA GLN A 205 0.33 -18.94 12.88
C GLN A 205 1.14 -18.47 14.10
N GLN A 206 1.24 -17.16 14.32
CA GLN A 206 1.88 -16.59 15.51
C GLN A 206 1.17 -17.03 16.80
N LYS A 207 -0.15 -17.16 16.80
CA LYS A 207 -0.91 -17.66 17.96
C LYS A 207 -0.69 -19.16 18.23
N LYS A 208 -0.26 -19.96 17.26
CA LYS A 208 -0.01 -21.39 17.44
C LYS A 208 1.41 -21.71 17.93
N ALA A 209 2.34 -20.78 17.74
CA ALA A 209 3.74 -20.94 18.15
C ALA A 209 3.98 -20.61 19.63
N TYR A 210 2.98 -20.04 20.32
CA TYR A 210 2.96 -19.68 21.74
C TYR A 210 1.70 -20.24 22.38
#